data_AF-A0A959XMW3-F1
#
_entry.id   AF-A0A959XMW3-F1
#
_cell.length_a   1.000
_cell.length_b   1.000
_cell.length_c   1.000
_cell.angle_alpha   90.00
_cell.angle_beta   90.00
_cell.angle_gamma   90.00
#
_symmetry.space_group_name_H-M   'P 1'
#
loop_
_entity.id
_entity.type
_entity.pdbx_description
1 polymer ?
#
loop_
_entity_poly.entity_id
_entity_poly.type
_entity_poly.pdbx_seq_one_letter_code
_entity_poly.pdbx_strand_id
1 'polypeptide(L)'
;MTCDTDDYNNSEQHINAIYMPKYQEDRKQYIGYFNTGAYQDTLGGFGGIQHCLIPKPKHVLIDRLPDGSLSDRVFAEQQSAERMLQLLGYLPMNGPDKA
;
A
#
# COMPACT_ATOMS: atom_id res chain seq x y z
N MET A 1 2.23 -10.09 3.24
CA MET A 1 1.06 -10.69 3.91
C MET A 1 1.34 -10.67 5.39
N THR A 2 0.39 -10.22 6.18
CA THR A 2 0.48 -10.17 7.64
C THR A 2 0.48 -11.60 8.20
N CYS A 3 0.93 -11.75 9.44
CA CYS A 3 0.80 -13.01 10.19
C CYS A 3 -0.41 -12.98 11.14
N ASP A 4 -1.26 -11.96 11.01
CA ASP A 4 -2.44 -11.74 11.84
C ASP A 4 -3.67 -12.43 11.23
N THR A 5 -4.57 -12.93 12.07
CA THR A 5 -5.80 -13.63 11.65
C THR A 5 -7.00 -12.68 11.54
N ASP A 6 -6.87 -11.44 12.00
CA ASP A 6 -7.97 -10.47 12.11
C ASP A 6 -8.28 -9.69 10.80
N ASP A 7 -7.76 -10.13 9.66
CA ASP A 7 -7.99 -9.48 8.36
C ASP A 7 -9.45 -9.63 7.89
N TYR A 8 -10.21 -8.53 7.84
CA TYR A 8 -11.63 -8.49 7.42
C TYR A 8 -11.82 -7.73 6.10
N ASN A 9 -12.41 -8.37 5.08
CA ASN A 9 -12.54 -7.81 3.71
C ASN A 9 -14.00 -7.64 3.24
N ASN A 10 -14.99 -7.68 4.14
CA ASN A 10 -16.41 -7.68 3.76
C ASN A 10 -17.13 -6.36 4.04
N SER A 11 -18.12 -6.03 3.22
CA SER A 11 -19.02 -4.89 3.42
C SER A 11 -20.27 -5.24 4.24
N GLU A 12 -20.71 -6.50 4.26
CA GLU A 12 -21.91 -6.94 4.98
C GLU A 12 -21.61 -8.10 5.93
N GLN A 13 -21.97 -7.95 7.21
CA GLN A 13 -21.73 -8.95 8.27
C GLN A 13 -22.41 -10.31 8.02
N HIS A 14 -23.34 -10.39 7.07
CA HIS A 14 -24.17 -11.57 6.81
C HIS A 14 -23.77 -12.33 5.55
N ILE A 15 -22.87 -11.80 4.70
CA ILE A 15 -22.50 -12.41 3.43
C ILE A 15 -21.01 -12.67 3.40
N ASN A 16 -20.52 -13.69 4.11
CA ASN A 16 -19.08 -13.96 4.30
C ASN A 16 -18.24 -14.28 3.04
N ALA A 17 -18.80 -14.22 1.83
CA ALA A 17 -18.12 -14.64 0.61
C ALA A 17 -18.04 -13.51 -0.42
N ILE A 18 -16.80 -13.18 -0.84
CA ILE A 18 -16.53 -12.35 -2.00
C ILE A 18 -16.43 -13.29 -3.22
N TYR A 19 -17.24 -13.05 -4.23
CA TYR A 19 -17.15 -13.80 -5.48
C TYR A 19 -15.98 -13.29 -6.31
N MET A 20 -15.07 -14.20 -6.67
CA MET A 20 -13.91 -13.89 -7.51
C MET A 20 -13.96 -14.69 -8.83
N PRO A 21 -13.36 -14.15 -9.91
CA PRO A 21 -13.09 -14.93 -11.11
C PRO A 21 -12.32 -16.21 -10.80
N LYS A 22 -12.54 -17.26 -11.60
CA LYS A 22 -11.77 -18.51 -11.49
C LYS A 22 -10.29 -18.21 -11.71
N TYR A 23 -9.47 -18.59 -10.73
CA TYR A 23 -8.02 -18.44 -10.77
C TYR A 23 -7.41 -19.18 -11.97
N GLN A 24 -6.42 -18.55 -12.60
CA GLN A 24 -5.66 -19.07 -13.74
C GLN A 24 -4.18 -18.77 -13.51
N GLU A 25 -3.33 -19.80 -13.46
CA GLU A 25 -1.90 -19.66 -13.12
C GLU A 25 -1.11 -18.81 -14.13
N ASP A 26 -1.52 -18.82 -15.39
CA ASP A 26 -0.90 -18.09 -16.49
C ASP A 26 -1.27 -16.60 -16.53
N ARG A 27 -2.22 -16.16 -15.69
CA ARG A 27 -2.74 -14.79 -15.69
C ARG A 27 -2.66 -14.15 -14.32
N LYS A 28 -1.93 -13.04 -14.24
CA LYS A 28 -1.91 -12.21 -13.03
C LYS A 28 -3.27 -11.60 -12.77
N GLN A 29 -3.76 -11.76 -11.55
CA GLN A 29 -4.99 -11.15 -11.06
C GLN A 29 -4.63 -10.01 -10.11
N TYR A 30 -5.24 -8.85 -10.31
CA TYR A 30 -5.06 -7.66 -9.48
C TYR A 30 -6.35 -7.40 -8.68
N ILE A 31 -6.20 -7.06 -7.41
CA ILE A 31 -7.29 -6.65 -6.53
C ILE A 31 -7.15 -5.17 -6.27
N GLY A 32 -8.22 -4.41 -6.50
CA GLY A 32 -8.29 -2.99 -6.22
C GLY A 32 -9.12 -2.74 -4.97
N TYR A 33 -8.56 -1.99 -4.03
CA TYR A 33 -9.29 -1.44 -2.89
C TYR A 33 -9.61 0.02 -3.18
N PHE A 34 -10.89 0.38 -3.08
CA PHE A 34 -11.38 1.72 -3.38
C PHE A 34 -11.86 2.42 -2.11
N ASN A 35 -12.08 3.74 -2.20
CA ASN A 35 -12.56 4.57 -1.09
C ASN A 35 -11.57 4.64 0.09
N THR A 36 -10.27 4.44 -0.17
CA THR A 36 -9.18 4.47 0.81
C THR A 36 -8.41 5.80 0.83
N GLY A 37 -9.02 6.88 0.32
CA GLY A 37 -8.35 8.17 0.13
C GLY A 37 -8.29 9.08 1.37
N ALA A 38 -8.89 8.70 2.49
CA ALA A 38 -9.02 9.57 3.66
C ALA A 38 -8.80 8.80 4.97
N TYR A 39 -7.81 9.23 5.75
CA TYR A 39 -7.36 8.65 7.03
C TYR A 39 -6.52 7.37 6.96
N GLN A 40 -6.62 6.54 5.92
CA GLN A 40 -5.89 5.25 5.87
C GLN A 40 -4.38 5.44 5.92
N ASP A 41 -3.87 6.44 5.20
CA ASP A 41 -2.44 6.75 5.19
C ASP A 41 -1.95 7.32 6.52
N THR A 42 -2.74 8.19 7.15
CA THR A 42 -2.40 8.83 8.42
C THR A 42 -2.45 7.82 9.57
N LEU A 43 -3.52 7.02 9.64
CA LEU A 43 -3.70 6.01 10.70
C LEU A 43 -2.74 4.82 10.51
N GLY A 44 -2.47 4.42 9.26
CA GLY A 44 -1.51 3.36 8.94
C GLY A 44 -0.05 3.79 9.02
N GLY A 45 0.23 5.03 9.43
CA GLY A 45 1.59 5.55 9.64
C GLY A 45 2.39 5.71 8.34
N PHE A 46 1.95 6.59 7.43
CA PHE A 46 2.75 6.96 6.25
C PHE A 46 4.16 7.43 6.65
N GLY A 47 5.19 6.77 6.11
CA GLY A 47 6.59 7.02 6.47
C GLY A 47 7.04 6.45 7.83
N GLY A 48 6.15 5.78 8.57
CA GLY A 48 6.40 5.12 9.85
C GLY A 48 6.68 3.62 9.72
N ILE A 49 6.49 2.85 10.80
CA ILE A 49 6.63 1.38 10.79
C ILE A 49 5.25 0.72 10.68
N GLN A 50 5.15 -0.36 9.92
CA GLN A 50 3.90 -1.12 9.75
C GLN A 50 3.95 -2.46 10.49
N HIS A 51 2.77 -3.04 10.70
CA HIS A 51 2.64 -4.38 11.26
C HIS A 51 3.47 -5.39 10.45
N CYS A 52 4.21 -6.26 11.15
CA CYS A 52 5.19 -7.18 10.56
C CYS A 52 6.29 -6.52 9.70
N LEU A 53 6.56 -5.22 9.84
CA LEU A 53 7.52 -4.48 8.99
C LEU A 53 7.24 -4.66 7.50
N ILE A 54 5.96 -4.78 7.13
CA ILE A 54 5.55 -4.87 5.74
C ILE A 54 5.81 -3.50 5.08
N PRO A 55 6.56 -3.43 3.98
CA PRO A 55 6.76 -2.19 3.25
C PRO A 55 5.45 -1.57 2.78
N LYS A 56 5.28 -0.27 3.06
CA LYS A 56 4.24 0.51 2.40
C LYS A 56 4.50 0.54 0.88
N PRO A 57 3.49 0.29 0.04
CA PRO A 57 3.68 0.29 -1.42
C PRO A 57 4.05 1.69 -1.93
N LYS A 58 4.58 1.75 -3.16
CA LYS A 58 4.81 3.01 -3.87
C LYS A 58 3.49 3.79 -4.06
N HIS A 59 3.56 5.11 -3.95
CA HIS A 59 2.46 6.01 -4.26
C HIS A 59 2.67 6.62 -5.64
N VAL A 60 1.73 6.40 -6.55
CA VAL A 60 1.75 6.94 -7.91
C VAL A 60 0.59 7.91 -8.06
N LEU A 61 0.89 9.12 -8.52
CA LEU A 61 -0.13 10.10 -8.91
C LEU A 61 -0.37 9.97 -10.40
N ILE A 62 -1.64 9.83 -10.77
CA ILE A 62 -2.08 9.69 -12.15
C ILE A 62 -2.97 10.89 -12.45
N ASP A 63 -2.56 11.69 -13.42
CA ASP A 63 -3.28 12.86 -13.89
C ASP A 63 -3.82 12.62 -15.30
N ARG A 64 -4.91 13.29 -15.63
CA ARG A 64 -5.47 13.32 -16.98
C ARG A 64 -5.10 14.66 -17.63
N LEU A 65 -4.36 14.62 -18.73
CA LEU A 65 -3.93 15.80 -19.47
C LEU A 65 -5.09 16.40 -20.28
N PRO A 66 -4.98 17.67 -20.72
CA PRO A 66 -6.04 18.34 -21.48
C PRO A 66 -6.42 17.64 -22.80
N ASP A 67 -5.50 16.90 -23.41
CA ASP A 67 -5.74 16.10 -24.61
C ASP A 67 -6.43 14.75 -24.33
N GLY A 68 -6.70 14.45 -23.06
CA GLY A 68 -7.33 13.21 -22.62
C GLY A 68 -6.36 12.03 -22.42
N SER A 69 -5.06 12.22 -22.62
CA SER A 69 -4.04 11.24 -22.27
C SER A 69 -3.80 11.18 -20.76
N LEU A 70 -3.20 10.09 -20.28
CA LEU A 70 -2.83 9.93 -18.87
C LEU A 70 -1.33 10.19 -18.69
N SER A 71 -0.97 10.93 -17.66
CA SER A 71 0.41 11.08 -17.20
C SER A 71 0.54 10.56 -15.78
N ASP A 72 1.63 9.88 -15.47
CA ASP A 72 1.92 9.37 -14.13
C ASP A 72 3.24 9.89 -13.57
N ARG A 73 3.32 9.99 -12.25
CA ARG A 73 4.58 10.23 -11.54
C ARG A 73 4.60 9.51 -10.20
N VAL A 74 5.78 9.08 -9.77
CA VAL A 74 5.97 8.55 -8.42
C VAL A 74 5.95 9.71 -7.43
N PHE A 75 5.03 9.65 -6.48
CA PHE A 75 4.94 10.60 -5.37
C PHE A 75 5.81 10.17 -4.20
N ALA A 76 5.77 8.87 -3.86
CA ALA A 76 6.62 8.28 -2.84
C ALA A 76 7.03 6.88 -3.26
N GLU A 77 8.31 6.56 -3.06
CA GLU A 77 8.84 5.23 -3.33
C GLU A 77 8.36 4.21 -2.30
N GLN A 78 8.47 2.92 -2.63
CA GLN A 78 8.20 1.85 -1.68
C GLN A 78 9.18 1.98 -0.49
N GLN A 79 8.66 1.85 0.73
CA GLN A 79 9.49 1.91 1.91
C GLN A 79 10.51 0.75 1.94
N SER A 80 11.78 1.05 2.19
CA SER A 80 12.80 0.01 2.29
C SER A 80 12.91 -0.57 3.71
N ALA A 81 13.39 -1.82 3.81
CA ALA A 81 13.64 -2.47 5.09
C ALA A 81 14.70 -1.70 5.91
N GLU A 82 15.72 -1.15 5.24
CA GLU A 82 16.76 -0.33 5.85
C GLU A 82 16.16 0.91 6.50
N ARG A 83 15.22 1.58 5.82
CA ARG A 83 14.54 2.75 6.39
C ARG A 83 13.74 2.38 7.63
N MET A 84 13.05 1.25 7.63
CA MET A 84 12.34 0.77 8.82
C MET A 84 13.30 0.47 9.98
N LEU A 85 14.43 -0.17 9.72
CA LEU A 85 15.46 -0.45 10.73
C LEU A 85 16.13 0.83 11.27
N GLN A 86 16.31 1.85 10.43
CA GLN A 86 16.75 3.17 10.85
C GLN A 86 15.73 3.85 11.79
N LEU A 87 14.44 3.80 11.45
CA LEU A 87 13.36 4.33 12.30
C LEU A 87 13.29 3.63 13.66
N LEU A 88 13.62 2.35 13.71
CA LEU A 88 13.73 1.56 14.94
C LEU A 88 15.05 1.78 15.71
N GLY A 89 16.01 2.52 15.14
CA GLY A 89 17.30 2.81 15.77
C GLY A 89 18.37 1.71 15.62
N TYR A 90 18.13 0.68 14.79
CA TYR A 90 19.12 -0.37 14.53
C TYR A 90 20.21 0.03 13.53
N LEU A 91 19.95 1.05 12.72
CA LEU A 91 20.88 1.54 11.70
C LEU A 91 21.07 3.06 11.83
N PRO A 92 22.24 3.59 11.46
CA PRO A 92 22.49 5.02 11.45
C PRO A 92 21.65 5.74 10.38
N MET A 93 21.11 6.91 10.75
CA MET A 93 20.40 7.82 9.85
C MET A 93 21.41 8.61 8.99
N ASN A 94 21.59 8.21 7.74
CA ASN A 94 22.52 8.88 6.82
C ASN A 94 21.75 9.62 5.72
N GLY A 95 21.65 10.95 5.81
CA GLY A 95 21.16 11.83 4.73
C GLY A 95 19.77 12.44 4.97
N PRO A 96 19.42 13.54 4.27
CA PRO A 96 18.15 14.23 4.46
C PRO A 96 17.00 13.37 3.95
N ASP A 97 16.00 13.22 4.80
CA ASP A 97 14.75 12.50 4.52
C ASP A 97 14.07 13.11 3.28
N LYS A 98 14.05 12.36 2.17
CA LYS A 98 13.08 12.63 1.10
C LYS A 98 11.79 11.91 1.48
N ALA A 99 10.83 12.71 1.94
CA ALA A 99 9.44 12.30 2.09
C ALA A 99 8.83 11.84 0.76
#